data_AF-I3IPE0-F1
#
_entry.id   AF-I3IPE0-F1
#
_cell.length_a   1.000
_cell.length_b   1.000
_cell.length_c   1.000
_cell.angle_alpha   90.00
_cell.angle_beta   90.00
_cell.angle_gamma   90.00
#
_symmetry.space_group_name_H-M   'P 1'
#
loop_
_entity.id
_entity.type
_entity.pdbx_description
1 polymer ?
#
loop_
_entity_poly.entity_id
_entity_poly.type
_entity_poly.pdbx_seq_one_letter_code
_entity_poly.pdbx_strand_id
1 'polypeptide(L)'
;MNIDWRNRFGWNWISSVRDQVGSVNCWAFAMTALYEAMVRIEHCVWCRRSEGDLARGAGKQSWDIGNPGEAAFFAENFGIADPDCFPWSVPASLYVSKPHGSDMKPLPLSPTPDRIGRIVKLSERHVAITDVTEKKNWIDRKGPMATMPRGHAILVVGFNDDDPDPKKKYWIFKNSYGTGWGQNGFGQMAWDQLASAEFWGIHNTNPDPWTKRRLRNGVLVESGNGRWHNNFELFIKQGMTLEHWWRDHGTANFPWNKVGIVRSSDRWRDTFHDDALDCPAVIQSTFNRNYEVIYRSSSGRLRHVYYDQNAGWWFDATNDQTFGPSNPVGIPGFIQSTRGAPGDFEVVVLKLNGELEHWTKHNSAPWTQRPGTWYSREQFGAEIRFAGPALVQSHAGIASELEADKGDLHYVCTGGDGFMHHFIRLTGGRWKPFLKFGSNITSAPCMIEGQFDAKDELAPGNFELCVAANGQIEHWWHRQLPGQTWNRSAVFGADVRRVVGLLEGSFGFNLELIAERNDGRYQHYWRDSNGWHAGAIIV
;
A
#
# COMPACT_ATOMS: atom_id res chain seq x y z
N MET A 1 14.17 3.69 32.41
CA MET A 1 13.17 3.78 31.33
C MET A 1 13.06 2.45 30.60
N ASN A 2 11.85 1.99 30.27
CA ASN A 2 11.64 0.75 29.49
C ASN A 2 10.95 1.06 28.18
N ILE A 3 11.61 0.72 27.07
CA ILE A 3 11.11 0.88 25.70
C ILE A 3 11.07 -0.46 25.01
N ASP A 4 9.92 -0.80 24.42
CA ASP A 4 9.74 -2.01 23.64
C ASP A 4 8.82 -1.77 22.44
N TRP A 5 9.37 -1.73 21.23
CA TRP A 5 8.59 -1.50 20.00
C TRP A 5 7.71 -2.69 19.59
N ARG A 6 7.84 -3.85 20.26
CA ARG A 6 6.90 -4.98 20.09
C ARG A 6 5.54 -4.69 20.72
N ASN A 7 5.50 -3.76 21.69
CA ASN A 7 4.28 -3.24 22.28
C ASN A 7 4.53 -1.81 22.77
N ARG A 8 4.39 -0.85 21.86
CA ARG A 8 4.53 0.58 22.16
C ARG A 8 3.24 1.29 21.81
N PHE A 9 2.73 2.10 22.73
CA PHE A 9 1.44 2.79 22.58
C PHE A 9 0.25 1.84 22.34
N GLY A 10 0.34 0.59 22.82
CA GLY A 10 -0.69 -0.44 22.62
C GLY A 10 -0.60 -1.20 21.30
N TRP A 11 0.43 -0.95 20.48
CA TRP A 11 0.59 -1.54 19.16
C TRP A 11 1.93 -2.25 18.99
N ASN A 12 1.93 -3.30 18.16
CA ASN A 12 3.16 -3.90 17.65
C ASN A 12 3.63 -3.14 16.40
N TRP A 13 4.91 -2.78 16.37
CA TRP A 13 5.55 -2.08 15.26
C TRP A 13 6.60 -2.92 14.54
N ILE A 14 6.81 -4.17 14.99
CA ILE A 14 7.86 -5.04 14.50
C ILE A 14 7.24 -6.18 13.68
N SER A 15 7.70 -6.34 12.44
CA SER A 15 7.29 -7.43 11.54
C SER A 15 7.61 -8.81 12.14
N SER A 16 7.00 -9.87 11.60
CA SER A 16 7.26 -11.24 12.02
C SER A 16 8.76 -11.64 11.93
N VAL A 17 9.20 -12.54 12.81
CA VAL A 17 10.57 -13.07 12.79
C VAL A 17 10.78 -13.98 11.59
N ARG A 18 11.97 -13.89 10.98
CA ARG A 18 12.38 -14.73 9.84
C ARG A 18 13.60 -15.57 10.19
N ASP A 19 13.80 -16.59 9.36
CA ASP A 19 14.94 -17.49 9.45
C ASP A 19 15.82 -17.34 8.20
N GLN A 20 17.09 -17.03 8.41
CA GLN A 20 18.09 -16.97 7.35
C GLN A 20 18.56 -18.37 6.92
N VAL A 21 18.03 -19.43 7.53
CA VAL A 21 18.21 -20.85 7.23
C VAL A 21 19.69 -21.25 7.20
N GLY A 22 20.42 -20.85 8.25
CA GLY A 22 21.85 -21.14 8.41
C GLY A 22 22.80 -20.40 7.46
N SER A 23 22.31 -19.46 6.63
CA SER A 23 23.15 -18.56 5.83
C SER A 23 23.98 -17.62 6.71
N VAL A 24 24.89 -16.85 6.11
CA VAL A 24 25.68 -15.79 6.79
C VAL A 24 25.13 -14.39 6.53
N ASN A 25 23.88 -14.27 6.11
CA ASN A 25 23.28 -13.02 5.62
C ASN A 25 22.51 -12.24 6.69
N CYS A 26 22.81 -12.45 7.97
CA CYS A 26 22.18 -11.74 9.09
C CYS A 26 22.11 -10.22 8.90
N TRP A 27 23.12 -9.63 8.26
CA TRP A 27 23.19 -8.21 7.93
C TRP A 27 22.05 -7.75 7.00
N ALA A 28 21.66 -8.56 6.02
CA ALA A 28 20.54 -8.29 5.13
C ALA A 28 19.22 -8.37 5.90
N PHE A 29 19.04 -9.40 6.74
CA PHE A 29 17.85 -9.56 7.57
C PHE A 29 17.67 -8.44 8.58
N ALA A 30 18.74 -8.02 9.26
CA ALA A 30 18.68 -6.92 10.23
C ALA A 30 18.32 -5.59 9.55
N MET A 31 18.89 -5.31 8.37
CA MET A 31 18.60 -4.09 7.62
C MET A 31 17.19 -4.12 7.00
N THR A 32 16.77 -5.24 6.41
CA THR A 32 15.39 -5.41 5.93
C THR A 32 14.40 -5.20 7.06
N ALA A 33 14.58 -5.86 8.21
CA ALA A 33 13.70 -5.69 9.36
C ALA A 33 13.69 -4.24 9.92
N LEU A 34 14.80 -3.51 9.81
CA LEU A 34 14.86 -2.09 10.14
C LEU A 34 13.95 -1.25 9.23
N TYR A 35 14.03 -1.44 7.92
CA TYR A 35 13.18 -0.74 6.94
C TYR A 35 11.70 -1.01 7.18
N GLU A 36 11.33 -2.25 7.44
CA GLU A 36 9.93 -2.64 7.71
C GLU A 36 9.39 -1.98 8.97
N ALA A 37 10.17 -2.01 10.05
CA ALA A 37 9.78 -1.39 11.31
C ALA A 37 9.62 0.13 11.15
N MET A 38 10.56 0.77 10.45
CA MET A 38 10.49 2.22 10.26
C MET A 38 9.34 2.64 9.35
N VAL A 39 9.02 1.89 8.29
CA VAL A 39 7.81 2.14 7.48
C VAL A 39 6.55 1.99 8.33
N ARG A 40 6.47 0.96 9.19
CA ARG A 40 5.34 0.78 10.09
C ARG A 40 5.21 1.95 11.07
N ILE A 41 6.31 2.43 11.63
CA ILE A 41 6.35 3.55 12.59
C ILE A 41 5.97 4.88 11.93
N GLU A 42 6.50 5.16 10.75
CA GLU A 42 6.34 6.47 10.09
C GLU A 42 5.05 6.58 9.27
N HIS A 43 4.56 5.46 8.74
CA HIS A 43 3.43 5.43 7.80
C HIS A 43 2.25 4.58 8.26
N CYS A 44 2.29 4.03 9.47
CA CYS A 44 1.22 3.17 10.02
C CYS A 44 0.81 2.02 9.09
N VAL A 45 1.73 1.50 8.26
CA VAL A 45 1.43 0.47 7.25
C VAL A 45 2.37 -0.71 7.41
N TRP A 46 1.83 -1.93 7.39
CA TRP A 46 2.66 -3.12 7.29
C TRP A 46 3.34 -3.19 5.92
N CYS A 47 4.66 -3.39 5.93
CA CYS A 47 5.47 -3.44 4.72
C CYS A 47 6.41 -4.65 4.79
N ARG A 48 6.16 -5.66 3.95
CA ARG A 48 7.07 -6.80 3.78
C ARG A 48 8.07 -6.48 2.68
N ARG A 49 9.37 -6.61 2.97
CA ARG A 49 10.54 -6.39 2.11
C ARG A 49 11.34 -7.65 1.93
N SER A 50 12.18 -7.69 0.90
CA SER A 50 12.99 -8.87 0.58
C SER A 50 14.44 -8.74 1.02
N GLU A 51 14.89 -9.67 1.86
CA GLU A 51 16.31 -9.91 2.12
C GLU A 51 17.05 -10.42 0.88
N GLY A 52 16.37 -11.14 -0.01
CA GLY A 52 16.95 -11.63 -1.25
C GLY A 52 17.33 -10.49 -2.19
N ASP A 53 16.41 -9.52 -2.36
CA ASP A 53 16.63 -8.31 -3.16
C ASP A 53 17.82 -7.51 -2.62
N LEU A 54 17.87 -7.31 -1.29
CA LEU A 54 18.97 -6.62 -0.63
C LEU A 54 20.30 -7.37 -0.79
N ALA A 55 20.36 -8.64 -0.37
CA ALA A 55 21.60 -9.41 -0.35
C ALA A 55 22.19 -9.54 -1.76
N ARG A 56 21.35 -9.86 -2.74
CA ARG A 56 21.80 -10.01 -4.12
C ARG A 56 22.17 -8.67 -4.74
N GLY A 57 21.40 -7.63 -4.44
CA GLY A 57 21.65 -6.27 -4.88
C GLY A 57 22.99 -5.72 -4.39
N ALA A 58 23.41 -6.10 -3.18
CA ALA A 58 24.74 -5.84 -2.64
C ALA A 58 25.85 -6.76 -3.22
N GLY A 59 25.53 -7.60 -4.20
CA GLY A 59 26.48 -8.48 -4.87
C GLY A 59 26.85 -9.74 -4.09
N LYS A 60 26.05 -10.11 -3.07
CA LYS A 60 26.33 -11.23 -2.16
C LYS A 60 25.41 -12.43 -2.43
N GLN A 61 25.92 -13.62 -2.17
CA GLN A 61 25.19 -14.89 -2.16
C GLN A 61 24.85 -15.31 -0.72
N SER A 62 24.16 -16.44 -0.54
CA SER A 62 23.77 -16.93 0.79
C SER A 62 24.95 -17.37 1.67
N TRP A 63 26.13 -17.59 1.09
CA TRP A 63 27.37 -17.93 1.80
C TRP A 63 28.39 -16.79 1.84
N ASP A 64 28.08 -15.64 1.22
CA ASP A 64 28.98 -14.49 1.26
C ASP A 64 28.73 -13.66 2.51
N ILE A 65 29.78 -13.53 3.33
CA ILE A 65 29.72 -12.62 4.49
C ILE A 65 29.57 -11.18 3.98
N GLY A 66 28.69 -10.44 4.64
CA GLY A 66 28.51 -9.02 4.45
C GLY A 66 28.37 -8.30 5.78
N ASN A 67 28.11 -7.00 5.72
CA ASN A 67 27.94 -6.16 6.90
C ASN A 67 26.82 -5.12 6.71
N PRO A 68 26.29 -4.53 7.81
CA PRO A 68 25.25 -3.51 7.74
C PRO A 68 25.57 -2.29 6.87
N GLY A 69 26.85 -1.91 6.71
CA GLY A 69 27.25 -0.81 5.85
C GLY A 69 27.06 -1.11 4.36
N GLU A 70 27.37 -2.33 3.91
CA GLU A 70 27.05 -2.79 2.54
C GLU A 70 25.53 -2.84 2.33
N ALA A 71 24.78 -3.28 3.34
CA ALA A 71 23.32 -3.31 3.35
C ALA A 71 22.74 -1.90 3.17
N ALA A 72 23.20 -0.96 4.00
CA ALA A 72 22.76 0.43 3.99
C ALA A 72 23.11 1.10 2.66
N PHE A 73 24.33 0.88 2.14
CA PHE A 73 24.73 1.41 0.83
C PHE A 73 23.78 0.96 -0.27
N PHE A 74 23.45 -0.33 -0.36
CA PHE A 74 22.50 -0.81 -1.35
C PHE A 74 21.11 -0.17 -1.16
N ALA A 75 20.59 -0.23 0.07
CA ALA A 75 19.23 0.18 0.36
C ALA A 75 19.02 1.70 0.21
N GLU A 76 20.03 2.53 0.47
CA GLU A 76 20.00 3.97 0.25
C GLU A 76 20.01 4.36 -1.24
N ASN A 77 20.77 3.64 -2.06
CA ASN A 77 20.93 4.00 -3.48
C ASN A 77 19.86 3.37 -4.37
N PHE A 78 19.34 2.19 -3.99
CA PHE A 78 18.48 1.38 -4.85
C PHE A 78 17.14 1.00 -4.22
N GLY A 79 16.93 1.28 -2.93
CA GLY A 79 15.75 0.86 -2.17
C GLY A 79 15.65 -0.66 -2.00
N ILE A 80 14.66 -1.11 -1.23
CA ILE A 80 14.38 -2.54 -1.01
C ILE A 80 12.96 -2.85 -1.50
N ALA A 81 12.84 -3.84 -2.39
CA ALA A 81 11.57 -4.27 -2.96
C ALA A 81 10.87 -5.33 -2.10
N ASP A 82 9.61 -5.62 -2.43
CA ASP A 82 8.86 -6.71 -1.81
C ASP A 82 9.36 -8.11 -2.27
N PRO A 83 9.00 -9.18 -1.55
CA PRO A 83 9.44 -10.55 -1.89
C PRO A 83 9.08 -11.05 -3.29
N ASP A 84 8.02 -10.55 -3.94
CA ASP A 84 7.68 -10.98 -5.30
C ASP A 84 8.69 -10.45 -6.34
N CYS A 85 9.43 -9.36 -6.04
CA CYS A 85 10.49 -8.89 -6.93
C CYS A 85 11.68 -9.84 -6.98
N PHE A 86 12.08 -10.37 -5.83
CA PHE A 86 13.15 -11.35 -5.69
C PHE A 86 13.08 -11.96 -4.28
N PRO A 87 12.58 -13.19 -4.07
CA PRO A 87 12.41 -13.76 -2.73
C PRO A 87 13.74 -14.11 -2.07
N TRP A 88 13.74 -14.22 -0.73
CA TRP A 88 14.86 -14.82 -0.02
C TRP A 88 14.98 -16.32 -0.37
N SER A 89 16.21 -16.78 -0.57
CA SER A 89 16.47 -18.19 -0.79
C SER A 89 17.88 -18.58 -0.34
N VAL A 90 18.07 -19.87 -0.10
CA VAL A 90 19.37 -20.48 0.18
C VAL A 90 19.85 -21.49 -0.88
N PRO A 91 19.00 -22.12 -1.73
CA PRO A 91 19.46 -23.02 -2.77
C PRO A 91 20.42 -22.36 -3.76
N ALA A 92 21.64 -22.91 -3.87
CA ALA A 92 22.68 -22.48 -4.78
C ALA A 92 22.24 -22.43 -6.26
N SER A 93 21.23 -23.22 -6.65
CA SER A 93 20.68 -23.24 -8.01
C SER A 93 20.01 -21.91 -8.42
N LEU A 94 19.59 -21.10 -7.44
CA LEU A 94 19.11 -19.73 -7.67
C LEU A 94 20.25 -18.71 -7.72
N TYR A 95 21.51 -19.15 -7.59
CA TYR A 95 22.70 -18.30 -7.52
C TYR A 95 23.76 -18.79 -8.50
N VAL A 96 23.89 -18.12 -9.65
CA VAL A 96 24.97 -18.44 -10.61
C VAL A 96 26.32 -18.14 -9.95
N SER A 97 27.24 -19.12 -9.97
CA SER A 97 28.56 -19.04 -9.33
C SER A 97 29.39 -17.85 -9.82
N LYS A 98 30.26 -17.32 -8.95
CA LYS A 98 31.28 -16.33 -9.31
C LYS A 98 32.36 -16.97 -10.18
N PRO A 99 32.86 -16.29 -11.22
CA PRO A 99 34.27 -16.28 -11.56
C PRO A 99 34.92 -15.00 -10.99
N HIS A 100 36.01 -15.20 -10.24
CA HIS A 100 37.03 -14.26 -9.76
C HIS A 100 36.76 -12.75 -9.86
N GLY A 101 36.68 -12.10 -8.69
CA GLY A 101 36.43 -10.68 -8.53
C GLY A 101 37.39 -9.79 -9.28
N SER A 102 36.85 -9.08 -10.27
CA SER A 102 37.20 -7.71 -10.66
C SER A 102 36.17 -7.33 -11.74
N ASP A 103 35.44 -6.24 -11.49
CA ASP A 103 34.31 -5.71 -12.26
C ASP A 103 32.96 -6.45 -12.13
N MET A 104 32.15 -5.96 -11.18
CA MET A 104 30.74 -6.32 -11.05
C MET A 104 29.97 -5.88 -12.29
N LYS A 105 29.62 -6.82 -13.17
CA LYS A 105 28.36 -6.71 -13.91
C LYS A 105 27.40 -7.76 -13.38
N PRO A 106 26.24 -7.37 -12.81
CA PRO A 106 25.23 -8.34 -12.41
C PRO A 106 24.82 -9.17 -13.62
N LEU A 107 25.15 -10.46 -13.64
CA LEU A 107 24.51 -11.41 -14.56
C LEU A 107 23.12 -11.77 -13.99
N PRO A 108 22.07 -11.76 -14.82
CA PRO A 108 20.74 -11.33 -14.42
C PRO A 108 19.89 -12.50 -13.96
N LEU A 109 19.63 -12.58 -12.66
CA LEU A 109 18.25 -12.84 -12.25
C LEU A 109 17.65 -11.46 -12.11
N SER A 110 16.98 -11.03 -13.19
CA SER A 110 16.38 -9.72 -13.24
C SER A 110 15.28 -9.68 -12.19
N PRO A 111 15.26 -8.69 -11.29
CA PRO A 111 14.06 -8.44 -10.51
C PRO A 111 12.88 -8.22 -11.45
N THR A 112 11.66 -8.26 -10.92
CA THR A 112 10.48 -7.96 -11.74
C THR A 112 10.67 -6.62 -12.46
N PRO A 113 10.18 -6.48 -13.71
CA PRO A 113 10.38 -5.25 -14.49
C PRO A 113 9.87 -3.97 -13.80
N ASP A 114 8.95 -4.10 -12.84
CA ASP A 114 8.37 -3.00 -12.08
C ASP A 114 8.98 -2.79 -10.69
N ARG A 115 10.14 -3.40 -10.39
CA ARG A 115 10.84 -3.23 -9.10
C ARG A 115 10.90 -1.76 -8.66
N ILE A 116 11.13 -0.84 -9.59
CA ILE A 116 11.26 0.60 -9.30
C ILE A 116 10.02 1.22 -8.64
N GLY A 117 8.82 0.69 -8.92
CA GLY A 117 7.58 1.11 -8.27
C GLY A 117 7.20 0.27 -7.06
N ARG A 118 8.03 -0.69 -6.67
CA ARG A 118 7.86 -1.59 -5.51
C ARG A 118 8.91 -1.40 -4.43
N ILE A 119 9.84 -0.46 -4.59
CA ILE A 119 10.88 -0.22 -3.58
C ILE A 119 10.46 0.78 -2.50
N VAL A 120 10.79 0.49 -1.24
CA VAL A 120 10.87 1.52 -0.20
C VAL A 120 12.17 2.31 -0.44
N LYS A 121 12.05 3.63 -0.58
CA LYS A 121 13.19 4.55 -0.71
C LYS A 121 13.50 5.21 0.63
N LEU A 122 14.71 5.75 0.76
CA LEU A 122 15.06 6.69 1.81
C LEU A 122 15.37 8.06 1.21
N SER A 123 14.92 9.11 1.88
CA SER A 123 15.28 10.48 1.54
C SER A 123 16.49 10.99 2.31
N GLU A 124 16.88 10.27 3.36
CA GLU A 124 18.02 10.59 4.22
C GLU A 124 18.89 9.34 4.42
N ARG A 125 20.20 9.54 4.57
CA ARG A 125 21.13 8.44 4.83
C ARG A 125 20.96 7.90 6.25
N HIS A 126 21.43 6.68 6.47
CA HIS A 126 21.53 6.11 7.80
C HIS A 126 22.35 7.00 8.73
N VAL A 127 22.00 6.94 10.01
CA VAL A 127 22.73 7.58 11.10
C VAL A 127 23.46 6.50 11.89
N ALA A 128 24.78 6.58 11.92
CA ALA A 128 25.62 5.71 12.71
C ALA A 128 25.83 6.32 14.12
N ILE A 129 25.51 5.56 15.15
CA ILE A 129 25.50 6.02 16.54
C ILE A 129 26.34 5.09 17.41
N THR A 130 27.32 5.66 18.10
CA THR A 130 28.22 4.93 19.01
C THR A 130 27.95 5.27 20.48
N ASP A 131 27.54 6.51 20.78
CA ASP A 131 27.19 6.93 22.13
C ASP A 131 25.92 6.21 22.64
N VAL A 132 26.01 5.67 23.86
CA VAL A 132 24.93 4.87 24.44
C VAL A 132 23.70 5.71 24.77
N THR A 133 23.88 6.97 25.17
CA THR A 133 22.77 7.88 25.48
C THR A 133 22.03 8.24 24.20
N GLU A 134 22.75 8.53 23.12
CA GLU A 134 22.17 8.77 21.80
C GLU A 134 21.44 7.55 21.25
N LYS A 135 21.98 6.32 21.40
CA LYS A 135 21.28 5.08 21.03
C LYS A 135 19.92 4.96 21.73
N LYS A 136 19.88 5.24 23.04
CA LYS A 136 18.63 5.19 23.81
C LYS A 136 17.65 6.27 23.36
N ASN A 137 18.13 7.49 23.16
CA ASN A 137 17.32 8.60 22.66
C ASN A 137 16.75 8.31 21.27
N TRP A 138 17.52 7.65 20.40
CA TRP A 138 17.06 7.23 19.08
C TRP A 138 15.99 6.15 19.18
N ILE A 139 16.25 5.07 19.93
CA ILE A 139 15.27 4.00 20.14
C ILE A 139 13.98 4.55 20.74
N ASP A 140 14.06 5.53 21.64
CA ASP A 140 12.89 6.15 22.21
C ASP A 140 12.10 7.00 21.21
N ARG A 141 12.78 7.90 20.49
CA ARG A 141 12.14 8.98 19.71
C ARG A 141 11.92 8.66 18.23
N LYS A 142 12.66 7.71 17.68
CA LYS A 142 12.69 7.39 16.26
C LYS A 142 12.24 5.96 16.00
N GLY A 143 12.91 4.99 16.62
CA GLY A 143 12.60 3.58 16.40
C GLY A 143 13.80 2.66 16.46
N PRO A 144 13.62 1.39 16.07
CA PRO A 144 14.66 0.37 16.05
C PRO A 144 15.95 0.77 15.33
N MET A 145 17.04 0.05 15.61
CA MET A 145 18.33 0.21 14.94
C MET A 145 18.96 -1.15 14.65
N ALA A 146 19.61 -1.28 13.49
CA ALA A 146 20.44 -2.45 13.21
C ALA A 146 21.80 -2.32 13.92
N THR A 147 22.39 -3.44 14.31
CA THR A 147 23.78 -3.49 14.83
C THR A 147 24.40 -4.85 14.54
N MET A 148 25.73 -4.96 14.55
CA MET A 148 26.46 -6.20 14.27
C MET A 148 27.52 -6.49 15.35
N PRO A 149 27.10 -6.82 16.58
CA PRO A 149 28.04 -7.23 17.62
C PRO A 149 28.76 -8.52 17.24
N ARG A 150 30.10 -8.51 17.35
CA ARG A 150 30.95 -9.71 17.26
C ARG A 150 30.68 -10.60 16.02
N GLY A 151 30.29 -9.99 14.90
CA GLY A 151 30.12 -10.67 13.62
C GLY A 151 28.73 -11.22 13.32
N HIS A 152 27.71 -10.94 14.14
CA HIS A 152 26.32 -11.31 13.85
C HIS A 152 25.41 -10.10 13.94
N ALA A 153 24.63 -9.84 12.89
CA ALA A 153 23.76 -8.67 12.81
C ALA A 153 22.36 -8.95 13.36
N ILE A 154 21.83 -8.00 14.10
CA ILE A 154 20.54 -8.04 14.80
C ILE A 154 19.83 -6.70 14.68
N LEU A 155 18.51 -6.70 14.86
CA LEU A 155 17.72 -5.47 14.98
C LEU A 155 17.41 -5.22 16.46
N VAL A 156 17.91 -4.13 17.03
CA VAL A 156 17.57 -3.70 18.39
C VAL A 156 16.23 -2.98 18.34
N VAL A 157 15.26 -3.50 19.10
CA VAL A 157 13.85 -3.06 19.10
C VAL A 157 13.42 -2.44 20.43
N GLY A 158 14.34 -2.26 21.36
CA GLY A 158 14.02 -1.74 22.69
C GLY A 158 15.16 -1.90 23.68
N PHE A 159 14.90 -1.46 24.91
CA PHE A 159 15.80 -1.63 26.05
C PHE A 159 15.04 -1.51 27.37
N ASN A 160 15.60 -2.11 28.41
CA ASN A 160 15.19 -1.88 29.79
C ASN A 160 16.34 -1.18 30.54
N ASP A 161 16.01 0.00 31.07
CA ASP A 161 16.84 0.86 31.92
C ASP A 161 16.11 1.22 33.23
N ASP A 162 15.11 0.43 33.63
CA ASP A 162 14.33 0.69 34.85
C ASP A 162 14.88 -0.05 36.09
N ASP A 163 15.77 -1.03 35.89
CA ASP A 163 16.34 -1.78 37.02
C ASP A 163 17.46 -0.97 37.71
N PRO A 164 17.45 -0.80 39.04
CA PRO A 164 18.51 -0.09 39.75
C PRO A 164 19.88 -0.80 39.67
N ASP A 165 19.93 -2.11 39.40
CA ASP A 165 21.17 -2.86 39.17
C ASP A 165 21.59 -2.72 37.70
N PRO A 166 22.73 -2.04 37.39
CA PRO A 166 23.21 -1.89 36.02
C PRO A 166 23.43 -3.22 35.27
N LYS A 167 23.66 -4.32 35.99
CA LYS A 167 23.87 -5.65 35.41
C LYS A 167 22.58 -6.32 34.92
N LYS A 168 21.43 -5.83 35.37
CA LYS A 168 20.10 -6.30 34.96
C LYS A 168 19.49 -5.47 33.85
N LYS A 169 20.21 -4.46 33.38
CA LYS A 169 19.78 -3.60 32.29
C LYS A 169 20.23 -4.18 30.95
N TYR A 170 19.34 -4.17 29.96
CA TYR A 170 19.55 -4.89 28.70
C TYR A 170 18.94 -4.16 27.51
N TRP A 171 19.43 -4.52 26.32
CA TRP A 171 18.80 -4.27 25.03
C TRP A 171 17.89 -5.42 24.66
N ILE A 172 16.80 -5.13 23.96
CA ILE A 172 15.88 -6.12 23.37
C ILE A 172 16.16 -6.16 21.88
N PHE A 173 16.35 -7.34 21.32
CA PHE A 173 16.63 -7.47 19.89
C PHE A 173 15.82 -8.58 19.22
N LYS A 174 15.53 -8.36 17.94
CA LYS A 174 15.00 -9.34 16.98
C LYS A 174 16.18 -10.00 16.26
N ASN A 175 16.14 -11.32 16.16
CA ASN A 175 17.15 -12.12 15.46
C ASN A 175 16.59 -12.71 14.16
N SER A 176 17.46 -13.29 13.35
CA SER A 176 17.18 -13.91 12.04
C SER A 176 17.38 -15.43 12.04
N TYR A 177 17.22 -16.07 13.21
CA TYR A 177 17.34 -17.53 13.41
C TYR A 177 15.97 -18.21 13.57
N GLY A 178 14.90 -17.57 13.09
CA GLY A 178 13.54 -18.08 13.20
C GLY A 178 12.94 -17.95 14.61
N THR A 179 11.66 -18.29 14.69
CA THR A 179 10.87 -18.17 15.94
C THR A 179 11.27 -19.23 16.99
N GLY A 180 11.92 -20.32 16.59
CA GLY A 180 12.41 -21.35 17.51
C GLY A 180 13.60 -20.91 18.37
N TRP A 181 14.27 -19.81 18.01
CA TRP A 181 15.41 -19.27 18.75
C TRP A 181 14.97 -18.27 19.83
N GLY A 182 15.60 -18.31 21.00
CA GLY A 182 15.34 -17.33 22.07
C GLY A 182 13.89 -17.30 22.53
N GLN A 183 13.32 -16.11 22.69
CA GLN A 183 11.92 -15.89 23.01
C GLN A 183 11.14 -15.56 21.74
N ASN A 184 10.69 -16.59 21.01
CA ASN A 184 9.97 -16.43 19.74
C ASN A 184 10.76 -15.62 18.69
N GLY A 185 12.08 -15.81 18.63
CA GLY A 185 12.99 -15.08 17.75
C GLY A 185 13.59 -13.79 18.32
N PHE A 186 13.23 -13.44 19.56
CA PHE A 186 13.76 -12.28 20.26
C PHE A 186 14.73 -12.68 21.36
N GLY A 187 15.66 -11.77 21.69
CA GLY A 187 16.64 -11.96 22.74
C GLY A 187 16.84 -10.69 23.55
N GLN A 188 17.54 -10.87 24.67
CA GLN A 188 18.02 -9.78 25.50
C GLN A 188 19.54 -9.83 25.54
N MET A 189 20.18 -8.66 25.52
CA MET A 189 21.62 -8.56 25.63
C MET A 189 21.99 -7.50 26.66
N ALA A 190 22.83 -7.87 27.63
CA ALA A 190 23.33 -6.94 28.62
C ALA A 190 23.99 -5.73 27.94
N TRP A 191 23.82 -4.55 28.54
CA TRP A 191 24.22 -3.31 27.90
C TRP A 191 25.69 -3.21 27.52
N ASP A 192 26.56 -3.69 28.40
CA ASP A 192 28.02 -3.68 28.24
C ASP A 192 28.47 -4.44 27.00
N GLN A 193 27.71 -5.46 26.58
CA GLN A 193 28.00 -6.25 25.39
C GLN A 193 27.78 -5.47 24.08
N LEU A 194 26.99 -4.38 24.10
CA LEU A 194 26.68 -3.54 22.94
C LEU A 194 27.15 -2.09 23.08
N ALA A 195 27.78 -1.74 24.21
CA ALA A 195 28.21 -0.37 24.48
C ALA A 195 29.15 0.15 23.39
N SER A 196 30.12 -0.67 22.96
CA SER A 196 31.09 -0.32 21.92
C SER A 196 30.63 -0.60 20.48
N ALA A 197 29.49 -1.26 20.29
CA ALA A 197 28.99 -1.59 18.96
C ALA A 197 28.39 -0.34 18.30
N GLU A 198 28.61 -0.16 17.00
CA GLU A 198 27.93 0.87 16.22
C GLU A 198 26.48 0.43 15.93
N PHE A 199 25.55 1.37 16.04
CA PHE A 199 24.14 1.16 15.73
C PHE A 199 23.77 2.03 14.53
N TRP A 200 23.00 1.47 13.62
CA TRP A 200 22.54 2.14 12.41
C TRP A 200 21.03 2.34 12.49
N GLY A 201 20.62 3.61 12.58
CA GLY A 201 19.23 4.03 12.47
C GLY A 201 18.93 4.63 11.10
N ILE A 202 17.68 4.54 10.68
CA ILE A 202 17.15 5.23 9.50
C ILE A 202 15.88 5.97 9.88
N HIS A 203 15.48 6.96 9.08
CA HIS A 203 14.18 7.62 9.18
C HIS A 203 13.84 8.26 7.83
N ASN A 204 12.64 8.84 7.76
CA ASN A 204 12.12 9.50 6.56
C ASN A 204 12.03 8.51 5.37
N THR A 205 11.43 7.36 5.65
CA THR A 205 11.10 6.32 4.68
C THR A 205 10.07 6.83 3.68
N ASN A 206 10.18 6.35 2.44
CA ASN A 206 9.24 6.64 1.36
C ASN A 206 8.68 5.31 0.81
N PRO A 207 7.56 4.83 1.38
CA PRO A 207 6.95 3.58 0.96
C PRO A 207 6.54 3.63 -0.51
N ASP A 208 6.61 2.47 -1.16
CA ASP A 208 6.09 2.31 -2.51
C ASP A 208 4.55 2.27 -2.56
N PRO A 209 3.96 2.60 -3.73
CA PRO A 209 2.54 2.42 -3.98
C PRO A 209 2.03 1.00 -3.74
N TRP A 210 2.88 -0.02 -3.96
CA TRP A 210 2.49 -1.41 -3.74
C TRP A 210 2.11 -1.63 -2.27
N THR A 211 2.90 -1.15 -1.33
CA THR A 211 2.65 -1.23 0.12
C THR A 211 1.32 -0.59 0.52
N LYS A 212 0.96 0.54 -0.09
CA LYS A 212 -0.27 1.30 0.23
C LYS A 212 -1.51 0.88 -0.59
N ARG A 213 -1.38 -0.07 -1.53
CA ARG A 213 -2.36 -0.32 -2.61
C ARG A 213 -3.78 -0.66 -2.17
N ARG A 214 -3.96 -1.20 -0.97
CA ARG A 214 -5.26 -1.64 -0.40
C ARG A 214 -5.95 -0.60 0.47
N LEU A 215 -5.18 0.38 0.94
CA LEU A 215 -5.65 1.37 1.91
C LEU A 215 -6.49 2.47 1.27
N ARG A 216 -6.82 2.39 -0.03
CA ARG A 216 -7.50 3.47 -0.73
C ARG A 216 -8.39 2.97 -1.86
N ASN A 217 -9.40 3.76 -2.19
CA ASN A 217 -10.19 3.61 -3.40
C ASN A 217 -10.77 4.96 -3.85
N GLY A 218 -11.11 5.05 -5.13
CA GLY A 218 -11.76 6.23 -5.71
C GLY A 218 -10.78 7.35 -6.00
N VAL A 219 -11.16 8.58 -5.64
CA VAL A 219 -10.46 9.81 -6.06
C VAL A 219 -9.19 10.17 -5.28
N LEU A 220 -8.87 9.42 -4.22
CA LEU A 220 -7.87 9.79 -3.22
C LEU A 220 -6.75 8.74 -3.15
N VAL A 221 -5.50 9.18 -3.19
CA VAL A 221 -4.30 8.36 -2.95
C VAL A 221 -3.36 9.07 -1.99
N GLU A 222 -2.62 8.32 -1.16
CA GLU A 222 -1.51 8.86 -0.36
C GLU A 222 -0.20 8.58 -1.11
N SER A 223 0.46 9.63 -1.57
CA SER A 223 1.66 9.54 -2.40
C SER A 223 2.94 9.61 -1.58
N GLY A 224 4.05 9.19 -2.20
CA GLY A 224 5.40 9.38 -1.67
C GLY A 224 5.94 10.82 -1.78
N ASN A 225 5.08 11.81 -2.07
CA ASN A 225 5.46 13.22 -2.18
C ASN A 225 5.37 13.95 -0.83
N GLY A 226 5.84 15.19 -0.82
CA GLY A 226 5.83 16.05 0.37
C GLY A 226 7.01 15.78 1.30
N ARG A 227 7.07 16.56 2.38
CA ARG A 227 8.19 16.52 3.33
C ARG A 227 8.36 15.17 4.01
N TRP A 228 7.25 14.47 4.25
CA TRP A 228 7.19 13.22 5.01
C TRP A 228 6.67 12.03 4.20
N HIS A 229 6.62 12.15 2.86
CA HIS A 229 6.20 11.07 1.95
C HIS A 229 4.79 10.51 2.21
N ASN A 230 3.88 11.41 2.57
CA ASN A 230 2.50 11.12 2.98
C ASN A 230 1.48 12.15 2.47
N ASN A 231 1.80 12.87 1.38
CA ASN A 231 0.85 13.79 0.76
C ASN A 231 -0.41 13.04 0.33
N PHE A 232 -1.56 13.70 0.49
CA PHE A 232 -2.76 13.26 -0.20
C PHE A 232 -2.84 13.89 -1.58
N GLU A 233 -3.14 13.07 -2.57
CA GLU A 233 -3.40 13.49 -3.94
C GLU A 233 -4.86 13.17 -4.26
N LEU A 234 -5.56 14.17 -4.79
CA LEU A 234 -6.99 14.15 -5.00
C LEU A 234 -7.30 14.48 -6.46
N PHE A 235 -8.18 13.69 -7.07
CA PHE A 235 -8.60 13.85 -8.46
C PHE A 235 -10.12 13.96 -8.56
N ILE A 236 -10.63 15.18 -8.74
CA ILE A 236 -12.08 15.45 -8.72
C ILE A 236 -12.56 15.99 -10.05
N LYS A 237 -13.82 15.73 -10.37
CA LYS A 237 -14.46 16.24 -11.59
C LYS A 237 -14.98 17.66 -11.37
N GLN A 238 -14.66 18.57 -12.28
CA GLN A 238 -15.22 19.92 -12.37
C GLN A 238 -15.71 20.18 -13.80
N GLY A 239 -17.02 20.40 -13.98
CA GLY A 239 -17.59 20.43 -15.33
C GLY A 239 -17.38 19.09 -16.04
N MET A 240 -16.72 19.09 -17.21
CA MET A 240 -16.27 17.88 -17.92
C MET A 240 -14.76 17.61 -17.75
N THR A 241 -14.08 18.39 -16.91
CA THR A 241 -12.63 18.28 -16.67
C THR A 241 -12.35 17.49 -15.39
N LEU A 242 -11.16 16.90 -15.30
CA LEU A 242 -10.63 16.36 -14.05
C LEU A 242 -9.55 17.29 -13.52
N GLU A 243 -9.60 17.60 -12.23
CA GLU A 243 -8.63 18.44 -11.55
C GLU A 243 -7.80 17.62 -10.58
N HIS A 244 -6.48 17.85 -10.59
CA HIS A 244 -5.54 17.29 -9.62
C HIS A 244 -5.26 18.32 -8.52
N TRP A 245 -5.41 17.88 -7.28
CA TRP A 245 -5.18 18.61 -6.05
C TRP A 245 -4.25 17.82 -5.14
N TRP A 246 -3.56 18.49 -4.23
CA TRP A 246 -2.71 17.85 -3.23
C TRP A 246 -2.78 18.55 -1.88
N ARG A 247 -2.44 17.82 -0.82
CA ARG A 247 -2.35 18.33 0.55
C ARG A 247 -1.05 17.85 1.19
N ASP A 248 -0.23 18.81 1.66
CA ASP A 248 0.94 18.53 2.49
C ASP A 248 0.55 18.45 3.95
N HIS A 249 0.92 17.35 4.61
CA HIS A 249 0.67 17.20 6.05
C HIS A 249 1.83 17.68 6.91
N GLY A 250 2.93 18.11 6.30
CA GLY A 250 3.96 18.93 6.95
C GLY A 250 3.59 20.42 7.06
N THR A 251 2.47 20.85 6.45
CA THR A 251 2.05 22.27 6.43
C THR A 251 0.92 22.53 7.42
N ALA A 252 1.04 23.61 8.20
CA ALA A 252 0.02 24.01 9.17
C ALA A 252 -1.34 24.22 8.49
N ASN A 253 -2.42 23.77 9.16
CA ASN A 253 -3.81 23.84 8.69
C ASN A 253 -4.15 22.99 7.46
N PHE A 254 -3.23 22.16 6.96
CA PHE A 254 -3.50 21.15 5.92
C PHE A 254 -4.24 21.68 4.68
N PRO A 255 -3.76 22.76 4.02
CA PRO A 255 -4.44 23.34 2.87
C PRO A 255 -4.46 22.38 1.67
N TRP A 256 -5.58 22.36 0.95
CA TRP A 256 -5.67 21.74 -0.37
C TRP A 256 -5.16 22.71 -1.43
N ASN A 257 -4.23 22.24 -2.25
CA ASN A 257 -3.57 23.02 -3.29
C ASN A 257 -3.89 22.42 -4.65
N LYS A 258 -4.39 23.25 -5.57
CA LYS A 258 -4.68 22.82 -6.94
C LYS A 258 -3.39 22.73 -7.75
N VAL A 259 -3.14 21.58 -8.38
CA VAL A 259 -2.08 21.42 -9.38
C VAL A 259 -2.56 21.96 -10.73
N GLY A 260 -3.75 21.54 -11.17
CA GLY A 260 -4.30 21.93 -12.46
C GLY A 260 -5.28 20.89 -13.01
N ILE A 261 -5.56 20.99 -14.31
CA ILE A 261 -6.40 20.04 -15.05
C ILE A 261 -5.54 18.85 -15.47
N VAL A 262 -6.09 17.64 -15.36
CA VAL A 262 -5.52 16.40 -15.94
C VAL A 262 -5.64 16.49 -17.46
N ARG A 263 -4.53 16.78 -18.12
CA ARG A 263 -4.46 16.94 -19.58
C ARG A 263 -3.05 16.71 -20.10
N SER A 264 -2.92 16.36 -21.38
CA SER A 264 -1.60 16.27 -21.99
C SER A 264 -0.99 17.66 -22.17
N SER A 265 0.32 17.79 -21.98
CA SER A 265 1.05 19.03 -22.29
C SER A 265 1.27 19.21 -23.80
N ASP A 266 1.22 18.12 -24.57
CA ASP A 266 1.17 18.18 -26.04
C ASP A 266 -0.28 18.37 -26.49
N ARG A 267 -0.55 19.57 -27.00
CA ARG A 267 -1.88 19.95 -27.51
C ARG A 267 -2.42 19.00 -28.58
N TRP A 268 -1.56 18.34 -29.35
CA TRP A 268 -1.98 17.41 -30.39
C TRP A 268 -2.37 16.04 -29.85
N ARG A 269 -1.97 15.70 -28.62
CA ARG A 269 -2.29 14.45 -27.93
C ARG A 269 -3.34 14.63 -26.83
N ASP A 270 -3.75 15.86 -26.57
CA ASP A 270 -4.67 16.21 -25.49
C ASP A 270 -6.13 15.92 -25.85
N THR A 271 -6.49 14.63 -25.86
CA THR A 271 -7.81 14.13 -26.30
C THR A 271 -8.80 13.88 -25.15
N PHE A 272 -8.45 14.29 -23.93
CA PHE A 272 -9.12 13.86 -22.69
C PHE A 272 -9.23 14.94 -21.61
N HIS A 273 -8.87 16.19 -21.91
CA HIS A 273 -8.92 17.28 -20.94
C HIS A 273 -10.34 17.68 -20.51
N ASP A 274 -11.35 17.38 -21.32
CA ASP A 274 -12.73 17.83 -21.16
C ASP A 274 -13.77 16.75 -21.49
N ASP A 275 -13.51 15.47 -21.20
CA ASP A 275 -14.43 14.38 -21.56
C ASP A 275 -14.93 13.55 -20.38
N ALA A 276 -14.69 13.96 -19.14
CA ALA A 276 -15.09 13.21 -17.96
C ALA A 276 -16.58 13.40 -17.60
N LEU A 277 -17.33 12.31 -17.53
CA LEU A 277 -18.75 12.30 -17.13
C LEU A 277 -18.98 12.00 -15.65
N ASP A 278 -17.99 11.44 -14.95
CA ASP A 278 -18.02 11.15 -13.51
C ASP A 278 -16.64 11.41 -12.88
N CYS A 279 -16.57 11.40 -11.54
CA CYS A 279 -15.28 11.36 -10.84
C CYS A 279 -14.49 10.10 -11.25
N PRO A 280 -13.15 10.19 -11.25
CA PRO A 280 -12.30 9.06 -11.58
C PRO A 280 -12.15 8.10 -10.41
N ALA A 281 -11.63 6.92 -10.72
CA ALA A 281 -10.89 6.10 -9.76
C ALA A 281 -9.40 6.20 -10.09
N VAL A 282 -8.58 6.35 -9.06
CA VAL A 282 -7.14 6.63 -9.21
C VAL A 282 -6.31 5.67 -8.40
N ILE A 283 -5.24 5.14 -9.00
CA ILE A 283 -4.21 4.37 -8.31
C ILE A 283 -2.85 5.06 -8.48
N GLN A 284 -1.90 4.75 -7.61
CA GLN A 284 -0.49 4.81 -7.96
C GLN A 284 -0.01 3.40 -8.32
N SER A 285 0.56 3.23 -9.51
CA SER A 285 0.98 1.92 -10.01
C SER A 285 2.44 1.61 -9.71
N THR A 286 2.83 0.35 -9.83
CA THR A 286 4.25 -0.04 -9.77
C THR A 286 5.02 0.31 -11.06
N PHE A 287 4.33 0.78 -12.09
CA PHE A 287 4.94 1.30 -13.31
C PHE A 287 5.42 2.73 -13.04
N ASN A 288 6.63 2.85 -12.50
CA ASN A 288 7.27 4.14 -12.21
C ASN A 288 6.50 5.03 -11.22
N ARG A 289 5.67 4.45 -10.33
CA ARG A 289 4.85 5.20 -9.36
C ARG A 289 3.90 6.20 -10.05
N ASN A 290 3.49 5.89 -11.27
CA ASN A 290 2.60 6.73 -12.07
C ASN A 290 1.22 6.83 -11.41
N TYR A 291 0.58 7.99 -11.54
CA TYR A 291 -0.85 8.10 -11.27
C TYR A 291 -1.59 7.52 -12.46
N GLU A 292 -2.38 6.48 -12.25
CA GLU A 292 -3.27 5.91 -13.28
C GLU A 292 -4.69 6.30 -12.92
N VAL A 293 -5.44 6.81 -13.90
CA VAL A 293 -6.75 7.44 -13.71
C VAL A 293 -7.73 6.80 -14.70
N ILE A 294 -8.82 6.25 -14.17
CA ILE A 294 -9.89 5.65 -14.96
C ILE A 294 -11.20 6.34 -14.68
N TYR A 295 -11.93 6.68 -15.73
CA TYR A 295 -13.21 7.37 -15.60
C TYR A 295 -14.13 7.10 -16.79
N ARG A 296 -15.40 7.45 -16.61
CA ARG A 296 -16.40 7.40 -17.67
C ARG A 296 -16.25 8.58 -18.61
N SER A 297 -16.04 8.30 -19.89
CA SER A 297 -15.84 9.31 -20.93
C SER A 297 -17.13 9.67 -21.65
N SER A 298 -17.20 10.88 -22.22
CA SER A 298 -18.27 11.33 -23.12
C SER A 298 -18.38 10.51 -24.41
N SER A 299 -17.37 9.68 -24.71
CA SER A 299 -17.41 8.65 -25.76
C SER A 299 -18.40 7.50 -25.49
N GLY A 300 -18.97 7.40 -24.28
CA GLY A 300 -19.86 6.30 -23.88
C GLY A 300 -19.11 5.03 -23.47
N ARG A 301 -17.80 5.12 -23.25
CA ARG A 301 -16.89 4.06 -22.79
C ARG A 301 -16.07 4.52 -21.57
N LEU A 302 -15.21 3.65 -21.06
CA LEU A 302 -14.21 4.05 -20.06
C LEU A 302 -12.97 4.61 -20.76
N ARG A 303 -12.30 5.54 -20.08
CA ARG A 303 -11.00 6.06 -20.48
C ARG A 303 -9.97 5.74 -19.40
N HIS A 304 -8.75 5.45 -19.84
CA HIS A 304 -7.59 5.25 -18.98
C HIS A 304 -6.49 6.23 -19.37
N VAL A 305 -6.11 7.11 -18.45
CA VAL A 305 -4.99 8.05 -18.63
C VAL A 305 -4.00 7.90 -17.49
N TYR A 306 -2.74 8.23 -17.72
CA TYR A 306 -1.73 8.15 -16.66
C TYR A 306 -0.75 9.31 -16.71
N TYR A 307 -0.26 9.70 -15.53
CA TYR A 307 0.82 10.66 -15.39
C TYR A 307 2.14 9.91 -15.31
N ASP A 308 2.98 10.06 -16.32
CA ASP A 308 4.32 9.50 -16.29
C ASP A 308 5.22 10.36 -15.40
N GLN A 309 5.64 9.83 -14.26
CA GLN A 309 6.46 10.57 -13.29
C GLN A 309 7.83 10.97 -13.86
N ASN A 310 8.39 10.17 -14.78
CA ASN A 310 9.71 10.42 -15.35
C ASN A 310 9.62 11.46 -16.47
N ALA A 311 8.58 11.39 -17.29
CA ALA A 311 8.40 12.29 -18.42
C ALA A 311 7.71 13.61 -18.01
N GLY A 312 6.98 13.64 -16.89
CA GLY A 312 6.39 14.85 -16.31
C GLY A 312 5.10 15.33 -16.98
N TRP A 313 4.29 14.43 -17.54
CA TRP A 313 3.08 14.77 -18.31
C TRP A 313 2.12 13.58 -18.45
N TRP A 314 0.87 13.89 -18.82
CA TRP A 314 -0.20 12.92 -18.97
C TRP A 314 -0.26 12.29 -20.37
N PHE A 315 -0.54 10.99 -20.38
CA PHE A 315 -0.73 10.16 -21.57
C PHE A 315 -2.09 9.47 -21.56
N ASP A 316 -2.64 9.24 -22.75
CA ASP A 316 -3.81 8.39 -22.94
C ASP A 316 -3.37 6.93 -23.15
N ALA A 317 -3.80 6.04 -22.27
CA ALA A 317 -3.52 4.60 -22.30
C ALA A 317 -4.73 3.76 -22.74
N THR A 318 -5.76 4.38 -23.32
CA THR A 318 -6.98 3.67 -23.75
C THR A 318 -6.73 2.81 -24.99
N ASN A 319 -5.70 3.14 -25.80
CA ASN A 319 -5.12 2.40 -26.94
C ASN A 319 -6.04 2.02 -28.13
N ASP A 320 -7.29 1.61 -27.91
CA ASP A 320 -8.18 1.09 -28.97
C ASP A 320 -9.63 1.60 -28.92
N GLN A 321 -9.95 2.54 -28.02
CA GLN A 321 -11.31 3.07 -27.78
C GLN A 321 -12.38 2.01 -27.44
N THR A 322 -11.98 0.77 -27.09
CA THR A 322 -12.90 -0.32 -26.71
C THR A 322 -12.86 -0.68 -25.23
N PHE A 323 -12.20 0.13 -24.41
CA PHE A 323 -12.12 -0.12 -22.99
C PHE A 323 -13.46 0.14 -22.26
N GLY A 324 -13.94 -0.86 -21.51
CA GLY A 324 -15.16 -0.79 -20.70
C GLY A 324 -16.42 -1.19 -21.48
N PRO A 325 -17.57 -1.42 -20.83
CA PRO A 325 -18.82 -1.72 -21.53
C PRO A 325 -19.29 -0.57 -22.41
N SER A 326 -20.27 -0.83 -23.27
CA SER A 326 -21.11 0.25 -23.82
C SER A 326 -22.01 0.81 -22.72
N ASN A 327 -22.00 2.13 -22.54
CA ASN A 327 -22.79 2.85 -21.53
C ASN A 327 -22.49 2.42 -20.07
N PRO A 328 -21.24 2.55 -19.61
CA PRO A 328 -20.93 2.37 -18.20
C PRO A 328 -21.63 3.45 -17.37
N VAL A 329 -21.89 3.16 -16.09
CA VAL A 329 -22.55 4.07 -15.15
C VAL A 329 -21.77 4.10 -13.83
N GLY A 330 -21.65 5.29 -13.25
CA GLY A 330 -21.00 5.48 -11.96
C GLY A 330 -19.47 5.50 -12.03
N ILE A 331 -18.86 5.51 -10.86
CA ILE A 331 -17.40 5.52 -10.69
C ILE A 331 -16.93 4.07 -10.68
N PRO A 332 -15.94 3.67 -11.51
CA PRO A 332 -15.43 2.30 -11.50
C PRO A 332 -14.68 2.00 -10.19
N GLY A 333 -14.64 0.73 -9.80
CA GLY A 333 -13.61 0.23 -8.89
C GLY A 333 -12.33 -0.04 -9.67
N PHE A 334 -11.17 0.41 -9.17
CA PHE A 334 -9.90 0.27 -9.88
C PHE A 334 -8.73 -0.03 -8.94
N ILE A 335 -8.04 -1.14 -9.21
CA ILE A 335 -6.85 -1.59 -8.49
C ILE A 335 -5.76 -2.08 -9.46
N GLN A 336 -4.53 -2.14 -8.97
CA GLN A 336 -3.52 -3.04 -9.50
C GLN A 336 -3.50 -4.29 -8.62
N SER A 337 -3.74 -5.45 -9.23
CA SER A 337 -3.78 -6.73 -8.55
C SER A 337 -2.41 -7.42 -8.55
N THR A 338 -2.26 -8.44 -7.72
CA THR A 338 -1.09 -9.33 -7.67
C THR A 338 -1.05 -10.33 -8.84
N ARG A 339 -2.07 -10.34 -9.72
CA ARG A 339 -2.16 -11.29 -10.82
C ARG A 339 -1.24 -10.88 -11.96
N GLY A 340 -0.40 -11.80 -12.42
CA GLY A 340 0.56 -11.54 -13.49
C GLY A 340 1.56 -10.45 -13.10
N ALA A 341 2.57 -10.76 -12.29
CA ALA A 341 3.64 -9.83 -11.92
C ALA A 341 4.21 -9.14 -13.17
N PRO A 342 4.20 -7.80 -13.27
CA PRO A 342 4.16 -6.76 -12.24
C PRO A 342 2.78 -6.42 -11.64
N GLY A 343 1.72 -7.08 -12.08
CA GLY A 343 0.36 -6.94 -11.58
C GLY A 343 -0.57 -6.36 -12.64
N ASP A 344 -1.68 -7.04 -12.88
CA ASP A 344 -2.72 -6.62 -13.79
C ASP A 344 -3.52 -5.45 -13.23
N PHE A 345 -3.94 -4.55 -14.10
CA PHE A 345 -4.97 -3.58 -13.76
C PHE A 345 -6.34 -4.23 -13.85
N GLU A 346 -7.13 -4.08 -12.79
CA GLU A 346 -8.46 -4.69 -12.66
C GLU A 346 -9.49 -3.59 -12.43
N VAL A 347 -10.58 -3.63 -13.21
CA VAL A 347 -11.67 -2.66 -13.15
C VAL A 347 -13.01 -3.36 -13.03
N VAL A 348 -13.86 -2.92 -12.11
CA VAL A 348 -15.28 -3.31 -12.06
C VAL A 348 -16.14 -2.08 -12.26
N VAL A 349 -17.10 -2.16 -13.17
CA VAL A 349 -18.02 -1.05 -13.49
C VAL A 349 -19.43 -1.56 -13.75
N LEU A 350 -20.43 -0.73 -13.48
CA LEU A 350 -21.83 -1.02 -13.75
C LEU A 350 -22.19 -0.69 -15.20
N LYS A 351 -22.95 -1.57 -15.82
CA LYS A 351 -23.65 -1.35 -17.09
C LYS A 351 -25.01 -0.72 -16.83
N LEU A 352 -25.49 0.09 -17.78
CA LEU A 352 -26.82 0.70 -17.69
C LEU A 352 -27.98 -0.31 -17.51
N ASN A 353 -27.80 -1.57 -17.92
CA ASN A 353 -28.79 -2.65 -17.75
C ASN A 353 -28.82 -3.28 -16.34
N GLY A 354 -28.00 -2.81 -15.40
CA GLY A 354 -27.99 -3.29 -14.02
C GLY A 354 -27.04 -4.47 -13.75
N GLU A 355 -26.18 -4.83 -14.68
CA GLU A 355 -25.13 -5.85 -14.50
C GLU A 355 -23.76 -5.21 -14.26
N LEU A 356 -22.91 -5.84 -13.45
CA LEU A 356 -21.50 -5.45 -13.31
C LEU A 356 -20.65 -6.16 -14.37
N GLU A 357 -19.58 -5.49 -14.80
CA GLU A 357 -18.58 -6.08 -15.68
C GLU A 357 -17.17 -5.85 -15.14
N HIS A 358 -16.40 -6.94 -15.09
CA HIS A 358 -15.00 -6.96 -14.69
C HIS A 358 -14.11 -6.94 -15.93
N TRP A 359 -13.27 -5.92 -16.03
CA TRP A 359 -12.27 -5.72 -17.06
C TRP A 359 -10.85 -5.86 -16.51
N THR A 360 -9.94 -6.41 -17.32
CA THR A 360 -8.53 -6.56 -16.98
C THR A 360 -7.66 -5.95 -18.08
N LYS A 361 -6.57 -5.30 -17.71
CA LYS A 361 -5.43 -5.03 -18.62
C LYS A 361 -4.21 -5.78 -18.12
N HIS A 362 -3.81 -6.76 -18.93
CA HIS A 362 -2.65 -7.59 -18.63
C HIS A 362 -1.36 -6.80 -18.90
N ASN A 363 -0.43 -6.78 -17.94
CA ASN A 363 0.76 -5.94 -17.99
C ASN A 363 2.10 -6.72 -18.00
N SER A 364 2.08 -8.05 -18.09
CA SER A 364 3.28 -8.89 -18.27
C SER A 364 3.09 -10.11 -19.14
N ALA A 365 4.22 -10.75 -19.49
CA ALA A 365 4.24 -12.08 -20.06
C ALA A 365 3.93 -13.17 -19.01
N PRO A 366 3.41 -14.35 -19.41
CA PRO A 366 3.06 -14.74 -20.77
C PRO A 366 1.74 -14.11 -21.24
N TRP A 367 1.80 -13.40 -22.37
CA TRP A 367 0.66 -12.68 -22.91
C TRP A 367 -0.42 -13.64 -23.44
N THR A 368 -1.59 -13.63 -22.82
CA THR A 368 -2.79 -14.32 -23.32
C THR A 368 -3.69 -13.42 -24.16
N GLN A 369 -3.37 -12.13 -24.20
CA GLN A 369 -4.04 -11.06 -24.95
C GLN A 369 -2.97 -10.16 -25.57
N ARG A 370 -3.37 -9.23 -26.44
CA ARG A 370 -2.43 -8.23 -26.96
C ARG A 370 -1.83 -7.44 -25.78
N PRO A 371 -0.50 -7.26 -25.71
CA PRO A 371 0.12 -6.52 -24.61
C PRO A 371 -0.48 -5.13 -24.46
N GLY A 372 -0.85 -4.76 -23.23
CA GLY A 372 -1.36 -3.43 -22.91
C GLY A 372 -2.79 -3.13 -23.39
N THR A 373 -3.58 -4.13 -23.78
CA THR A 373 -5.01 -3.96 -24.10
C THR A 373 -5.91 -4.35 -22.95
N TRP A 374 -7.00 -3.61 -22.79
CA TRP A 374 -8.09 -3.98 -21.89
C TRP A 374 -8.98 -5.05 -22.52
N TYR A 375 -9.47 -5.98 -21.71
CA TYR A 375 -10.45 -6.97 -22.14
C TYR A 375 -11.49 -7.25 -21.04
N SER A 376 -12.72 -7.56 -21.46
CA SER A 376 -13.76 -8.02 -20.54
C SER A 376 -13.44 -9.44 -20.08
N ARG A 377 -13.45 -9.64 -18.76
CA ARG A 377 -13.17 -10.93 -18.12
C ARG A 377 -14.45 -11.67 -17.77
N GLU A 378 -15.40 -10.99 -17.16
CA GLU A 378 -16.62 -11.61 -16.63
C GLU A 378 -17.72 -10.56 -16.39
N GLN A 379 -18.97 -10.94 -16.63
CA GLN A 379 -20.15 -10.19 -16.21
C GLN A 379 -20.82 -10.91 -15.03
N PHE A 380 -21.27 -10.15 -14.04
CA PHE A 380 -21.83 -10.70 -12.81
C PHE A 380 -22.77 -9.72 -12.12
N GLY A 381 -23.55 -10.22 -11.16
CA GLY A 381 -24.60 -9.45 -10.50
C GLY A 381 -25.77 -9.16 -11.43
N ALA A 382 -26.91 -8.80 -10.83
CA ALA A 382 -28.11 -8.41 -11.55
C ALA A 382 -28.87 -7.39 -10.70
N GLU A 383 -29.67 -6.55 -11.37
CA GLU A 383 -30.49 -5.52 -10.71
C GLU A 383 -29.66 -4.57 -9.83
N ILE A 384 -28.41 -4.29 -10.21
CA ILE A 384 -27.55 -3.34 -9.51
C ILE A 384 -27.94 -1.91 -9.90
N ARG A 385 -28.12 -1.05 -8.90
CA ARG A 385 -28.55 0.33 -9.10
C ARG A 385 -27.41 1.33 -9.04
N PHE A 386 -26.50 1.14 -8.10
CA PHE A 386 -25.34 2.01 -7.93
C PHE A 386 -24.07 1.20 -7.70
N ALA A 387 -23.01 1.62 -8.37
CA ALA A 387 -21.68 1.03 -8.28
C ALA A 387 -20.64 2.14 -8.18
N GLY A 388 -19.59 1.86 -7.41
CA GLY A 388 -18.61 2.84 -7.00
C GLY A 388 -17.22 2.24 -6.84
N PRO A 389 -16.29 3.04 -6.28
CA PRO A 389 -14.93 2.61 -6.01
C PRO A 389 -14.88 1.66 -4.80
N ALA A 390 -15.26 0.41 -5.03
CA ALA A 390 -15.35 -0.62 -4.01
C ALA A 390 -14.67 -1.94 -4.41
N LEU A 391 -13.80 -1.92 -5.41
CA LEU A 391 -12.99 -3.09 -5.78
C LEU A 391 -11.75 -3.14 -4.89
N VAL A 392 -11.56 -4.27 -4.20
CA VAL A 392 -10.40 -4.53 -3.34
C VAL A 392 -9.86 -5.92 -3.65
N GLN A 393 -8.54 -6.08 -3.70
CA GLN A 393 -7.92 -7.40 -3.60
C GLN A 393 -7.47 -7.61 -2.15
N SER A 394 -8.07 -8.54 -1.46
CA SER A 394 -7.82 -8.78 -0.05
C SER A 394 -6.49 -9.50 0.18
N HIS A 395 -5.88 -9.28 1.35
CA HIS A 395 -4.81 -10.16 1.85
C HIS A 395 -5.34 -11.50 2.37
N ALA A 396 -6.65 -11.63 2.62
CA ALA A 396 -7.26 -12.90 2.98
C ALA A 396 -6.99 -13.93 1.87
N GLY A 397 -6.47 -15.09 2.27
CA GLY A 397 -6.05 -16.15 1.36
C GLY A 397 -4.57 -16.10 0.95
N ILE A 398 -3.80 -15.10 1.38
CA ILE A 398 -2.34 -15.05 1.22
C ILE A 398 -1.69 -15.68 2.46
N ALA A 399 -1.14 -16.89 2.30
CA ALA A 399 -0.56 -17.67 3.39
C ALA A 399 1.00 -17.69 3.40
N SER A 400 1.63 -16.83 2.61
CA SER A 400 3.09 -16.78 2.45
C SER A 400 3.55 -15.37 2.17
N GLU A 401 4.85 -15.12 2.27
CA GLU A 401 5.45 -13.83 1.92
C GLU A 401 5.34 -13.44 0.43
N LEU A 402 5.15 -14.42 -0.46
CA LEU A 402 4.91 -14.18 -1.88
C LEU A 402 3.42 -13.98 -2.12
N GLU A 403 3.05 -12.86 -2.72
CA GLU A 403 1.67 -12.49 -3.03
C GLU A 403 1.29 -12.75 -4.49
N ALA A 404 2.26 -12.99 -5.38
CA ALA A 404 2.03 -13.21 -6.80
C ALA A 404 0.91 -14.23 -7.04
N ASP A 405 -0.08 -13.82 -7.85
CA ASP A 405 -1.27 -14.57 -8.22
C ASP A 405 -2.18 -15.02 -7.05
N LYS A 406 -2.03 -14.46 -5.84
CA LYS A 406 -2.85 -14.77 -4.65
C LYS A 406 -3.73 -13.60 -4.22
N GLY A 407 -4.66 -13.86 -3.30
CA GLY A 407 -5.57 -12.86 -2.75
C GLY A 407 -6.87 -12.78 -3.56
N ASP A 408 -7.99 -12.80 -2.82
CA ASP A 408 -9.32 -12.80 -3.40
C ASP A 408 -9.77 -11.38 -3.77
N LEU A 409 -10.58 -11.25 -4.83
CA LEU A 409 -11.20 -9.97 -5.16
C LEU A 409 -12.55 -9.84 -4.47
N HIS A 410 -12.81 -8.66 -3.96
CA HIS A 410 -14.05 -8.27 -3.30
C HIS A 410 -14.63 -7.04 -3.97
N TYR A 411 -15.95 -7.01 -4.11
CA TYR A 411 -16.66 -5.86 -4.64
C TYR A 411 -17.98 -5.65 -3.90
N VAL A 412 -18.27 -4.41 -3.49
CA VAL A 412 -19.56 -4.05 -2.91
C VAL A 412 -20.26 -3.02 -3.78
N CYS A 413 -21.56 -3.19 -3.97
CA CYS A 413 -22.42 -2.27 -4.72
C CYS A 413 -23.80 -2.19 -4.05
N THR A 414 -24.66 -1.30 -4.55
CA THR A 414 -26.03 -1.14 -4.05
C THR A 414 -27.03 -1.67 -5.08
N GLY A 415 -27.85 -2.64 -4.66
CA GLY A 415 -28.90 -3.25 -5.47
C GLY A 415 -30.12 -2.34 -5.65
N GLY A 416 -30.96 -2.66 -6.62
CA GLY A 416 -32.26 -2.02 -6.86
C GLY A 416 -33.24 -2.18 -5.71
N ASP A 417 -33.01 -3.18 -4.88
CA ASP A 417 -33.71 -3.47 -3.63
C ASP A 417 -33.29 -2.58 -2.44
N GLY A 418 -32.32 -1.67 -2.64
CA GLY A 418 -31.83 -0.77 -1.60
C GLY A 418 -30.89 -1.41 -0.56
N PHE A 419 -30.45 -2.65 -0.78
CA PHE A 419 -29.42 -3.30 0.03
C PHE A 419 -28.04 -3.17 -0.63
N MET A 420 -26.98 -3.24 0.17
CA MET A 420 -25.63 -3.44 -0.34
C MET A 420 -25.36 -4.93 -0.56
N HIS A 421 -24.78 -5.25 -1.72
CA HIS A 421 -24.46 -6.61 -2.16
C HIS A 421 -22.93 -6.73 -2.23
N HIS A 422 -22.37 -7.63 -1.43
CA HIS A 422 -20.95 -7.97 -1.41
C HIS A 422 -20.73 -9.22 -2.26
N PHE A 423 -19.92 -9.12 -3.30
CA PHE A 423 -19.46 -10.21 -4.15
C PHE A 423 -18.00 -10.55 -3.86
N ILE A 424 -17.66 -11.83 -3.98
CA ILE A 424 -16.28 -12.33 -3.89
C ILE A 424 -15.93 -13.10 -5.16
N ARG A 425 -14.68 -12.96 -5.59
CA ARG A 425 -14.07 -13.80 -6.61
C ARG A 425 -12.77 -14.38 -6.06
N LEU A 426 -12.84 -15.66 -5.70
CA LEU A 426 -11.67 -16.41 -5.26
C LEU A 426 -10.60 -16.47 -6.36
N THR A 427 -9.34 -16.61 -5.99
CA THR A 427 -8.23 -16.85 -6.94
C THR A 427 -8.58 -17.99 -7.91
N GLY A 428 -8.42 -17.73 -9.22
CA GLY A 428 -8.78 -18.67 -10.29
C GLY A 428 -10.29 -18.94 -10.50
N GLY A 429 -11.17 -18.42 -9.62
CA GLY A 429 -12.60 -18.68 -9.63
C GLY A 429 -13.45 -17.71 -10.47
N ARG A 430 -14.74 -17.67 -10.17
CA ARG A 430 -15.75 -16.74 -10.74
C ARG A 430 -16.33 -15.85 -9.65
N TRP A 431 -16.86 -14.70 -10.04
CA TRP A 431 -17.60 -13.83 -9.12
C TRP A 431 -18.84 -14.55 -8.57
N LYS A 432 -19.07 -14.45 -7.26
CA LYS A 432 -20.22 -15.04 -6.57
C LYS A 432 -20.75 -14.09 -5.51
N PRO A 433 -22.07 -14.07 -5.25
CA PRO A 433 -22.62 -13.40 -4.07
C PRO A 433 -21.96 -13.94 -2.80
N PHE A 434 -21.63 -13.05 -1.86
CA PHE A 434 -21.05 -13.40 -0.56
C PHE A 434 -21.98 -13.00 0.58
N LEU A 435 -22.27 -11.70 0.71
CA LEU A 435 -23.15 -11.17 1.76
C LEU A 435 -24.08 -10.10 1.20
N LYS A 436 -25.19 -9.87 1.89
CA LYS A 436 -26.13 -8.78 1.65
C LYS A 436 -26.43 -8.08 2.97
N PHE A 437 -26.37 -6.76 2.99
CA PHE A 437 -26.44 -5.98 4.24
C PHE A 437 -26.88 -4.53 3.99
N GLY A 438 -27.08 -3.77 5.07
CA GLY A 438 -27.66 -2.42 5.00
C GLY A 438 -29.14 -2.44 4.60
N SER A 439 -29.74 -1.27 4.40
CA SER A 439 -31.10 -1.13 3.89
C SER A 439 -31.33 0.33 3.51
N ASN A 440 -32.20 0.59 2.52
CA ASN A 440 -32.52 1.95 2.06
C ASN A 440 -31.29 2.75 1.60
N ILE A 441 -30.30 2.06 1.03
CA ILE A 441 -29.09 2.69 0.50
C ILE A 441 -29.39 3.25 -0.89
N THR A 442 -29.02 4.50 -1.13
CA THR A 442 -29.38 5.27 -2.33
C THR A 442 -28.18 5.78 -3.11
N SER A 443 -26.97 5.35 -2.78
CA SER A 443 -25.75 5.70 -3.51
C SER A 443 -24.83 4.50 -3.70
N ALA A 444 -23.78 4.72 -4.48
CA ALA A 444 -22.67 3.78 -4.57
C ALA A 444 -21.83 3.80 -3.28
N PRO A 445 -21.34 2.64 -2.79
CA PRO A 445 -20.37 2.56 -1.71
C PRO A 445 -18.93 2.77 -2.21
N CYS A 446 -18.05 3.19 -1.30
CA CYS A 446 -16.60 3.19 -1.46
C CYS A 446 -15.99 2.26 -0.41
N MET A 447 -15.10 1.35 -0.81
CA MET A 447 -14.53 0.31 0.07
C MET A 447 -13.02 0.19 -0.07
N ILE A 448 -12.35 -0.01 1.07
CA ILE A 448 -10.93 -0.32 1.20
C ILE A 448 -10.73 -1.53 2.12
N GLU A 449 -9.52 -2.08 2.14
CA GLU A 449 -9.05 -2.91 3.25
C GLU A 449 -8.08 -2.07 4.09
N GLY A 450 -8.47 -1.78 5.32
CA GLY A 450 -7.65 -1.07 6.30
C GLY A 450 -6.69 -2.02 7.03
N GLN A 451 -6.01 -1.52 8.05
CA GLN A 451 -5.04 -2.30 8.83
C GLN A 451 -5.55 -2.68 10.22
N PHE A 452 -6.76 -2.27 10.61
CA PHE A 452 -7.33 -2.67 11.88
C PHE A 452 -7.51 -4.20 11.92
N ASP A 453 -7.21 -4.81 13.08
CA ASP A 453 -7.08 -6.26 13.30
C ASP A 453 -5.92 -6.99 12.58
N ALA A 454 -5.15 -6.32 11.69
CA ALA A 454 -3.97 -6.91 11.08
C ALA A 454 -2.83 -7.05 12.11
N LYS A 455 -2.63 -8.27 12.61
CA LYS A 455 -1.66 -8.57 13.69
C LYS A 455 -0.20 -8.48 13.25
N ASP A 456 0.05 -8.73 11.97
CA ASP A 456 1.35 -8.71 11.31
C ASP A 456 1.17 -8.40 9.82
N GLU A 457 2.28 -8.38 9.08
CA GLU A 457 2.30 -8.04 7.67
C GLU A 457 1.70 -9.08 6.71
N LEU A 458 1.31 -10.25 7.20
CA LEU A 458 0.66 -11.31 6.42
C LEU A 458 -0.83 -11.44 6.75
N ALA A 459 -1.25 -10.98 7.92
CA ALA A 459 -2.63 -10.99 8.35
C ALA A 459 -3.46 -9.91 7.61
N PRO A 460 -4.66 -10.24 7.11
CA PRO A 460 -5.55 -9.23 6.57
C PRO A 460 -6.06 -8.31 7.67
N GLY A 461 -6.29 -7.05 7.33
CA GLY A 461 -7.08 -6.15 8.16
C GLY A 461 -8.58 -6.31 7.91
N ASN A 462 -9.38 -5.36 8.40
CA ASN A 462 -10.81 -5.28 8.13
C ASN A 462 -11.10 -4.58 6.79
N PHE A 463 -12.27 -4.87 6.23
CA PHE A 463 -12.85 -3.97 5.23
C PHE A 463 -13.47 -2.77 5.93
N GLU A 464 -13.22 -1.59 5.37
CA GLU A 464 -13.85 -0.33 5.75
C GLU A 464 -14.64 0.20 4.55
N LEU A 465 -15.88 0.61 4.77
CA LEU A 465 -16.79 1.06 3.72
C LEU A 465 -17.55 2.30 4.15
N CYS A 466 -17.67 3.26 3.24
CA CYS A 466 -18.54 4.41 3.42
C CYS A 466 -19.51 4.52 2.26
N VAL A 467 -20.76 4.89 2.56
CA VAL A 467 -21.83 5.04 1.58
C VAL A 467 -22.75 6.19 1.96
N ALA A 468 -23.30 6.90 0.98
CA ALA A 468 -24.29 7.93 1.26
C ALA A 468 -25.69 7.32 1.34
N ALA A 469 -26.43 7.69 2.38
CA ALA A 469 -27.82 7.33 2.57
C ALA A 469 -28.56 8.51 3.22
N ASN A 470 -29.71 8.87 2.68
CA ASN A 470 -30.57 9.93 3.22
C ASN A 470 -29.85 11.28 3.44
N GLY A 471 -28.92 11.66 2.54
CA GLY A 471 -28.17 12.92 2.64
C GLY A 471 -27.04 12.91 3.68
N GLN A 472 -26.77 11.77 4.32
CA GLN A 472 -25.66 11.56 5.25
C GLN A 472 -24.74 10.44 4.77
N ILE A 473 -23.66 10.19 5.49
CA ILE A 473 -22.72 9.09 5.24
C ILE A 473 -22.90 8.05 6.33
N GLU A 474 -23.09 6.79 5.94
CA GLU A 474 -22.94 5.66 6.83
C GLU A 474 -21.54 5.05 6.68
N HIS A 475 -20.89 4.79 7.82
CA HIS A 475 -19.66 4.00 7.87
C HIS A 475 -19.95 2.58 8.35
N TRP A 476 -19.38 1.62 7.63
CA TRP A 476 -19.53 0.19 7.84
C TRP A 476 -18.17 -0.50 7.86
N TRP A 477 -18.04 -1.57 8.64
CA TRP A 477 -16.83 -2.38 8.68
C TRP A 477 -17.14 -3.88 8.70
N HIS A 478 -16.21 -4.69 8.19
CA HIS A 478 -16.31 -6.15 8.18
C HIS A 478 -14.96 -6.79 8.51
N ARG A 479 -14.95 -7.66 9.51
CA ARG A 479 -13.78 -8.48 9.85
C ARG A 479 -13.68 -9.66 8.90
N GLN A 480 -12.50 -9.88 8.35
CA GLN A 480 -12.22 -10.98 7.43
C GLN A 480 -11.99 -12.32 8.16
N LEU A 481 -12.91 -12.67 9.07
CA LEU A 481 -12.91 -13.90 9.84
C LEU A 481 -14.19 -14.72 9.53
N PRO A 482 -14.14 -16.06 9.64
CA PRO A 482 -15.33 -16.89 9.42
C PRO A 482 -16.53 -16.45 10.27
N GLY A 483 -17.71 -16.39 9.65
CA GLY A 483 -18.98 -16.09 10.32
C GLY A 483 -19.22 -14.61 10.68
N GLN A 484 -18.31 -13.70 10.33
CA GLN A 484 -18.50 -12.26 10.58
C GLN A 484 -19.47 -11.62 9.58
N THR A 485 -20.20 -10.62 10.06
CA THR A 485 -21.14 -9.80 9.28
C THR A 485 -20.64 -8.37 9.17
N TRP A 486 -21.27 -7.58 8.29
CA TRP A 486 -21.00 -6.15 8.19
C TRP A 486 -21.66 -5.41 9.35
N ASN A 487 -20.93 -4.46 9.94
CA ASN A 487 -21.36 -3.69 11.10
C ASN A 487 -21.39 -2.20 10.75
N ARG A 488 -22.54 -1.55 10.93
CA ARG A 488 -22.64 -0.09 10.83
C ARG A 488 -22.13 0.53 12.12
N SER A 489 -21.11 1.38 12.06
CA SER A 489 -20.54 2.00 13.26
C SER A 489 -20.79 3.50 13.40
N ALA A 490 -21.09 4.22 12.32
CA ALA A 490 -21.39 5.65 12.41
C ALA A 490 -22.32 6.15 11.30
N VAL A 491 -23.01 7.24 11.59
CA VAL A 491 -23.74 8.07 10.62
C VAL A 491 -23.32 9.52 10.84
N PHE A 492 -22.84 10.21 9.81
CA PHE A 492 -22.28 11.56 9.92
C PHE A 492 -22.41 12.34 8.63
N GLY A 493 -22.04 13.63 8.68
CA GLY A 493 -22.17 14.53 7.55
C GLY A 493 -23.62 14.94 7.27
N ALA A 494 -23.76 15.87 6.33
CA ALA A 494 -25.04 16.40 5.89
C ALA A 494 -24.91 16.91 4.45
N ASP A 495 -26.02 16.84 3.70
CA ASP A 495 -26.11 17.26 2.31
C ASP A 495 -25.15 16.48 1.37
N VAL A 496 -24.98 15.19 1.68
CA VAL A 496 -24.10 14.29 0.93
C VAL A 496 -24.86 13.59 -0.19
N ARG A 497 -24.33 13.67 -1.40
CA ARG A 497 -24.84 12.98 -2.59
C ARG A 497 -24.28 11.56 -2.71
N ARG A 498 -22.96 11.42 -2.59
CA ARG A 498 -22.25 10.12 -2.65
C ARG A 498 -20.84 10.24 -2.07
N VAL A 499 -20.29 9.11 -1.64
CA VAL A 499 -18.87 8.97 -1.28
C VAL A 499 -18.09 8.64 -2.55
N VAL A 500 -17.01 9.38 -2.82
CA VAL A 500 -16.22 9.24 -4.06
C VAL A 500 -14.77 8.81 -3.81
N GLY A 501 -14.30 8.86 -2.57
CA GLY A 501 -12.99 8.34 -2.18
C GLY A 501 -12.93 8.01 -0.70
N LEU A 502 -12.17 6.97 -0.37
CA LEU A 502 -11.86 6.54 1.00
C LEU A 502 -10.40 6.12 1.04
N LEU A 503 -9.72 6.46 2.12
CA LEU A 503 -8.31 6.14 2.35
C LEU A 503 -8.06 5.91 3.84
N GLU A 504 -7.23 4.94 4.21
CA GLU A 504 -6.58 4.86 5.52
C GLU A 504 -5.18 5.48 5.37
N GLY A 505 -4.93 6.56 6.12
CA GLY A 505 -3.72 7.35 5.99
C GLY A 505 -2.66 7.01 7.04
N SER A 506 -1.47 7.57 6.82
CA SER A 506 -0.31 7.44 7.73
C SER A 506 -0.48 8.09 9.11
N PHE A 507 -1.67 8.63 9.43
CA PHE A 507 -1.95 9.44 10.61
C PHE A 507 -2.60 8.61 11.71
N GLY A 508 -1.88 7.66 12.29
CA GLY A 508 -2.41 6.84 13.38
C GLY A 508 -3.61 5.98 12.98
N PHE A 509 -3.59 5.43 11.76
CA PHE A 509 -4.66 4.60 11.18
C PHE A 509 -5.98 5.34 10.95
N ASN A 510 -5.92 6.67 10.84
CA ASN A 510 -7.11 7.48 10.57
C ASN A 510 -7.68 7.17 9.18
N LEU A 511 -9.02 7.19 9.09
CA LEU A 511 -9.70 7.16 7.80
C LEU A 511 -9.91 8.56 7.28
N GLU A 512 -9.90 8.68 5.96
CA GLU A 512 -9.93 9.92 5.20
C GLU A 512 -10.90 9.73 4.04
N LEU A 513 -11.83 10.65 3.86
CA LEU A 513 -12.95 10.46 2.95
C LEU A 513 -13.21 11.74 2.16
N ILE A 514 -13.59 11.56 0.89
CA ILE A 514 -14.10 12.63 0.04
C ILE A 514 -15.54 12.30 -0.34
N ALA A 515 -16.45 13.22 -0.03
CA ALA A 515 -17.86 13.16 -0.40
C ALA A 515 -18.19 14.24 -1.42
N GLU A 516 -18.96 13.87 -2.44
CA GLU A 516 -19.65 14.84 -3.30
C GLU A 516 -20.95 15.27 -2.59
N ARG A 517 -21.20 16.57 -2.54
CA ARG A 517 -22.39 17.19 -1.94
C ARG A 517 -23.49 17.39 -2.98
N ASN A 518 -24.73 17.63 -2.56
CA ASN A 518 -25.82 17.90 -3.51
C ASN A 518 -25.65 19.25 -4.24
N ASP A 519 -24.89 20.19 -3.65
CA ASP A 519 -24.51 21.45 -4.28
C ASP A 519 -23.38 21.31 -5.32
N GLY A 520 -22.87 20.10 -5.54
CA GLY A 520 -21.80 19.80 -6.51
C GLY A 520 -20.38 20.04 -6.00
N ARG A 521 -20.19 20.53 -4.77
CA ARG A 521 -18.86 20.69 -4.15
C ARG A 521 -18.39 19.39 -3.52
N TYR A 522 -17.10 19.32 -3.22
CA TYR A 522 -16.49 18.18 -2.53
C TYR A 522 -16.16 18.55 -1.09
N GLN A 523 -16.39 17.62 -0.17
CA GLN A 523 -16.06 17.81 1.23
C GLN A 523 -15.17 16.69 1.73
N HIS A 524 -14.10 17.08 2.40
CA HIS A 524 -13.22 16.18 3.12
C HIS A 524 -13.81 15.84 4.50
N TYR A 525 -13.67 14.58 4.90
CA TYR A 525 -13.96 14.08 6.24
C TYR A 525 -12.80 13.20 6.71
N TRP A 526 -12.59 13.12 8.01
CA TRP A 526 -11.59 12.24 8.60
C TRP A 526 -12.09 11.61 9.90
N ARG A 527 -11.51 10.46 10.27
CA ARG A 527 -11.84 9.71 11.48
C ARG A 527 -10.59 9.51 12.33
N ASP A 528 -10.63 9.91 13.59
CA ASP A 528 -9.66 9.50 14.61
C ASP A 528 -10.31 8.64 15.71
N SER A 529 -9.59 8.45 16.81
CA SER A 529 -10.08 7.74 17.99
C SER A 529 -11.29 8.40 18.66
N ASN A 530 -11.58 9.68 18.39
CA ASN A 530 -12.73 10.40 18.93
C ASN A 530 -13.96 10.36 18.01
N GLY A 531 -13.81 9.92 16.76
CA GLY A 531 -14.90 9.76 15.80
C GLY A 531 -14.67 10.49 14.48
N TRP A 532 -15.76 10.78 13.78
CA TRP A 532 -15.74 11.42 12.46
C TRP A 532 -15.84 12.95 12.56
N HIS A 533 -15.03 13.63 11.76
CA HIS A 533 -14.90 15.08 11.72
C HIS A 533 -15.09 15.59 10.30
N ALA A 534 -15.73 16.76 10.18
CA ALA A 534 -15.81 17.48 8.92
C ALA A 534 -14.53 18.28 8.69
N GLY A 535 -13.90 18.08 7.53
CA GLY A 535 -12.77 18.86 7.05
C GLY A 535 -13.20 19.95 6.07
N ALA A 536 -12.24 20.38 5.25
CA ALA A 536 -12.44 21.45 4.28
C ALA A 536 -13.46 21.08 3.19
N ILE A 537 -14.20 22.09 2.73
CA ILE A 537 -14.91 22.04 1.45
C ILE A 537 -13.92 22.47 0.37
N ILE A 538 -13.75 21.63 -0.64
CA ILE A 538 -12.80 21.80 -1.75
C ILE A 538 -13.59 22.38 -2.91
N VAL A 539 -13.16 23.56 -3.39
CA VAL A 539 -13.86 24.39 -4.38
C VAL A 539 -13.05 24.59 -5.64
#